data_AF-A0A920RIU8-F1
#
_entry.id   AF-A0A920RIU8-F1
#
_cell.length_a   1.000
_cell.length_b   1.000
_cell.length_c   1.000
_cell.angle_alpha   90.00
_cell.angle_beta   90.00
_cell.angle_gamma   90.00
#
_symmetry.space_group_name_H-M   'P 1'
#
loop_
_entity.id
_entity.type
_entity.pdbx_description
1 polymer ?
#
loop_
_entity_poly.entity_id
_entity_poly.type
_entity_poly.pdbx_seq_one_letter_code
_entity_poly.pdbx_strand_id
1 'polypeptide(L)'
;MVGNLTTGGTGKTPLVVWLVKALIRAGYRPAVISPGYGGSSRGSLSVLGQRMLPRWDEAVMMARVLDVPIVVDKNRRRGIAYLRQHFDVDIPGQR
;
A
#
# COMPACT_ATOMS: atom_id res chain seq x y z
N MET A 1 0.74 -9.72 -7.32
CA MET A 1 0.72 -8.26 -7.59
C MET A 1 -0.66 -7.90 -8.12
N VAL A 2 -1.40 -6.97 -7.52
CA VAL A 2 -2.59 -6.41 -8.20
C VAL A 2 -2.09 -5.32 -9.13
N GLY A 3 -2.14 -5.61 -10.43
CA GLY A 3 -1.79 -4.67 -11.48
C GLY A 3 -2.87 -3.60 -11.64
N ASN A 4 -2.41 -2.40 -11.97
CA ASN A 4 -3.19 -1.21 -12.27
C ASN A 4 -4.24 -1.51 -13.36
N LEU A 5 -5.49 -1.70 -12.98
CA LEU A 5 -6.65 -1.55 -13.86
C LEU A 5 -7.30 -0.21 -13.52
N THR A 6 -7.66 0.54 -14.57
CA THR A 6 -8.43 1.79 -14.62
C THR A 6 -7.70 3.12 -14.34
N THR A 7 -7.30 3.76 -15.43
CA THR A 7 -7.45 5.20 -15.69
C THR A 7 -8.77 5.74 -15.10
N GLY A 8 -8.72 6.58 -14.07
CA GLY A 8 -9.86 7.35 -13.52
C GLY A 8 -10.93 6.55 -12.75
N GLY A 9 -11.29 7.02 -11.54
CA GLY A 9 -12.47 6.56 -10.79
C GLY A 9 -12.21 5.73 -9.52
N THR A 10 -12.37 6.40 -8.37
CA THR A 10 -12.89 6.06 -7.01
C THR A 10 -13.34 4.64 -6.60
N GLY A 11 -12.88 3.55 -7.23
CA GLY A 11 -13.31 2.16 -6.91
C GLY A 11 -12.24 1.20 -6.37
N LYS A 12 -10.97 1.62 -6.33
CA LYS A 12 -9.84 0.71 -6.01
C LYS A 12 -9.64 0.52 -4.53
N THR A 13 -9.90 1.54 -3.71
CA THR A 13 -9.70 1.49 -2.26
C THR A 13 -10.54 0.37 -1.63
N PRO A 14 -11.86 0.22 -1.93
CA PRO A 14 -12.63 -0.90 -1.41
C PRO A 14 -12.11 -2.26 -1.90
N LEU A 15 -11.68 -2.37 -3.16
CA LEU A 15 -11.14 -3.62 -3.72
C LEU A 15 -9.80 -4.02 -3.08
N VAL A 16 -8.88 -3.06 -2.90
CA VAL A 16 -7.60 -3.28 -2.22
C VAL A 16 -7.84 -3.70 -0.78
N VAL A 17 -8.75 -3.01 -0.07
CA VAL A 17 -9.13 -3.38 1.30
C VAL A 17 -9.70 -4.81 1.35
N TRP A 18 -10.61 -5.14 0.44
CA TRP A 18 -11.19 -6.49 0.36
C TRP A 18 -10.12 -7.55 0.11
N LEU A 19 -9.22 -7.33 -0.86
CA LEU A 19 -8.16 -8.28 -1.17
C LEU A 19 -7.17 -8.45 -0.02
N VAL A 20 -6.73 -7.36 0.60
CA VAL A 20 -5.83 -7.42 1.76
C VAL A 20 -6.46 -8.24 2.86
N LYS A 21 -7.75 -8.00 3.17
CA LYS A 21 -8.49 -8.81 4.14
C LYS A 21 -8.59 -10.29 3.73
N ALA A 22 -8.80 -10.58 2.46
CA ALA A 22 -8.82 -11.96 1.95
C ALA A 22 -7.45 -12.66 2.10
N LEU A 23 -6.36 -11.96 1.82
CA LEU A 23 -5.00 -12.48 1.98
C LEU A 23 -4.64 -12.74 3.44
N ILE A 24 -5.01 -11.82 4.35
CA ILE A 24 -4.86 -12.04 5.80
C ILE A 24 -5.63 -13.29 6.24
N ARG A 25 -6.88 -13.44 5.80
CA ARG A 25 -7.69 -14.64 6.11
C ARG A 25 -7.08 -15.93 5.55
N ALA A 26 -6.36 -15.85 4.45
CA ALA A 26 -5.63 -16.97 3.87
C ALA A 26 -4.24 -17.21 4.53
N GLY A 27 -3.92 -16.50 5.62
CA GLY A 27 -2.69 -16.68 6.39
C GLY A 27 -1.47 -15.95 5.83
N TYR A 28 -1.64 -15.06 4.85
CA TYR A 28 -0.56 -14.24 4.32
C TYR A 28 -0.34 -12.96 5.14
N ARG A 29 0.85 -12.38 4.99
CA ARG A 29 1.30 -11.10 5.57
C ARG A 29 1.43 -10.06 4.45
N PRO A 30 0.31 -9.53 3.92
CA PRO A 30 0.35 -8.59 2.80
C PRO A 30 0.85 -7.20 3.25
N ALA A 31 1.30 -6.42 2.27
CA ALA A 31 1.58 -5.00 2.43
C ALA A 31 1.10 -4.23 1.19
N VAL A 32 0.80 -2.94 1.37
CA VAL A 32 0.29 -2.06 0.32
C VAL A 32 1.34 -1.02 -0.05
N ILE A 33 1.55 -0.82 -1.35
CA ILE A 33 2.33 0.30 -1.88
C ILE A 33 1.39 1.21 -2.66
N SER A 34 1.30 2.48 -2.28
CA SER A 34 0.52 3.52 -2.96
C SER A 34 1.43 4.62 -3.49
N PRO A 35 1.18 5.22 -4.67
CA PRO A 35 1.95 6.38 -5.13
C PRO A 35 1.61 7.69 -4.38
N GLY A 36 0.56 7.70 -3.55
CA GLY A 36 0.04 8.88 -2.84
C GLY A 36 -0.86 9.77 -3.71
N TYR A 37 -1.64 10.66 -3.07
CA TYR A 37 -2.55 11.57 -3.78
C TYR A 37 -1.82 12.66 -4.58
N GLY A 38 -2.36 12.99 -5.76
CA GLY A 38 -1.96 14.17 -6.55
C GLY A 38 -0.66 14.07 -7.35
N GLY A 39 0.07 12.95 -7.30
CA GLY A 39 1.23 12.76 -8.16
C GLY A 39 2.35 13.80 -7.96
N SER A 40 2.35 14.57 -6.86
CA SER A 40 3.32 15.67 -6.63
C SER A 40 4.45 15.33 -5.66
N SER A 41 4.34 14.26 -4.87
CA SER A 41 5.38 13.81 -3.92
C SER A 41 6.56 13.17 -4.68
N ARG A 42 7.53 13.97 -5.12
CA ARG A 42 8.80 13.45 -5.66
C ARG A 42 9.55 12.75 -4.53
N GLY A 43 9.94 11.49 -4.74
CA GLY A 43 10.89 10.79 -3.86
C GLY A 43 10.44 10.44 -2.45
N SER A 44 9.18 10.66 -2.08
CA SER A 44 8.74 10.44 -0.69
C SER A 44 8.37 8.98 -0.48
N LEU A 45 9.07 8.33 0.44
CA LEU A 45 8.66 7.09 1.09
C LEU A 45 8.02 7.47 2.43
N SER A 46 6.75 7.13 2.64
CA SER A 46 6.06 7.37 3.91
C SER A 46 5.39 6.09 4.40
N VAL A 47 5.71 5.68 5.62
CA VAL A 47 4.92 4.69 6.35
C VAL A 47 3.82 5.43 7.09
N LEU A 48 2.58 4.98 6.91
CA LEU A 48 1.46 5.45 7.71
C LEU A 48 1.67 5.03 9.16
N GLY A 49 2.19 5.98 9.96
CA GLY A 49 2.68 5.79 11.33
C GLY A 49 3.83 6.73 11.68
N GLN A 50 4.65 7.15 10.70
CA GLN A 50 5.83 8.00 10.93
C GLN A 50 5.74 9.40 10.29
N ARG A 51 4.82 9.61 9.33
CA ARG A 51 4.66 10.90 8.66
C ARG A 51 3.19 11.16 8.32
N MET A 52 2.74 12.37 8.64
CA MET A 52 1.36 12.83 8.43
C MET A 52 1.10 13.09 6.94
N LEU A 53 0.25 12.28 6.33
CA LEU A 53 -0.35 12.58 5.03
C LEU A 53 -1.69 13.33 5.24
N PRO A 54 -2.19 14.08 4.24
CA PRO A 54 -3.52 14.69 4.33
C PRO A 54 -4.56 13.64 4.71
N ARG A 55 -5.48 13.99 5.62
CA ARG A 55 -6.51 13.07 6.16
C ARG A 55 -7.35 12.38 5.08
N TRP A 56 -7.45 13.00 3.91
CA TRP A 56 -8.23 12.57 2.76
C TRP A 56 -7.44 11.73 1.74
N ASP A 57 -6.15 11.48 1.98
CA ASP A 57 -5.33 10.60 1.13
C ASP A 57 -5.82 9.14 1.26
N GLU A 58 -5.98 8.44 0.14
CA GLU A 58 -6.50 7.07 0.11
C GLU A 58 -5.64 6.11 0.97
N ALA A 59 -4.33 6.34 1.05
CA ALA A 59 -3.45 5.53 1.88
C ALA A 59 -3.79 5.71 3.38
N VAL A 60 -4.10 6.94 3.81
CA VAL A 60 -4.57 7.23 5.18
C VAL A 60 -5.89 6.51 5.46
N MET A 61 -6.83 6.51 4.51
CA MET A 61 -8.08 5.79 4.67
C MET A 61 -7.86 4.27 4.77
N MET A 62 -6.97 3.71 3.95
CA MET A 62 -6.61 2.29 4.02
C MET A 62 -5.95 1.93 5.36
N ALA A 63 -5.05 2.76 5.88
CA ALA A 63 -4.38 2.52 7.17
C ALA A 63 -5.34 2.57 8.37
N ARG A 64 -6.51 3.20 8.23
CA ARG A 64 -7.54 3.18 9.28
C ARG A 64 -8.31 1.87 9.35
N VAL A 65 -8.38 1.12 8.25
CA VAL A 65 -9.24 -0.07 8.13
C VAL A 65 -8.46 -1.36 7.89
N LEU A 66 -7.15 -1.25 7.66
CA LEU A 66 -6.22 -2.34 7.46
C LEU A 66 -5.11 -2.27 8.50
N ASP A 67 -4.83 -3.41 9.12
CA ASP A 67 -3.71 -3.58 10.05
C ASP A 67 -2.51 -4.21 9.32
N VAL A 68 -2.02 -3.52 8.29
CA VAL A 68 -0.90 -3.99 7.46
C VAL A 68 0.05 -2.84 7.13
N PRO A 69 1.32 -3.11 6.82
CA PRO A 69 2.23 -2.07 6.34
C PRO A 69 1.71 -1.41 5.07
N ILE A 70 1.55 -0.08 5.11
CA ILE A 70 1.21 0.74 3.95
C ILE A 70 2.32 1.74 3.71
N VAL A 71 2.95 1.61 2.54
CA VAL A 71 4.03 2.45 2.08
C VAL A 71 3.53 3.36 0.97
N VAL A 72 3.73 4.66 1.11
CA VAL A 72 3.50 5.62 0.05
C VAL A 72 4.81 5.90 -0.65
N ASP A 73 4.96 5.45 -1.90
CA ASP A 73 6.13 5.69 -2.75
C ASP A 73 5.76 5.55 -4.24
N LYS A 74 6.16 6.52 -5.06
CA LYS A 74 6.03 6.45 -6.53
C LYS A 74 6.98 5.43 -7.16
N ASN A 75 8.13 5.20 -6.55
CA ASN A 75 9.08 4.18 -6.98
C ASN A 75 8.73 2.87 -6.27
N ARG A 76 7.94 2.04 -6.96
CA ARG A 76 7.53 0.73 -6.46
C ARG A 76 8.70 -0.16 -6.04
N ARG A 77 9.83 -0.13 -6.75
CA ARG A 77 11.01 -0.95 -6.40
C ARG A 77 11.60 -0.53 -5.06
N ARG A 78 11.70 0.78 -4.83
CA ARG A 78 12.14 1.34 -3.55
C ARG A 78 11.16 0.98 -2.43
N GLY A 79 9.85 1.10 -2.68
CA GLY A 79 8.82 0.69 -1.72
C GLY A 79 8.90 -0.80 -1.34
N ILE A 80 9.11 -1.70 -2.32
CA ILE A 80 9.31 -3.14 -2.05
C ILE A 80 10.59 -3.37 -1.24
N ALA A 81 11.70 -2.72 -1.62
CA ALA A 81 12.97 -2.85 -0.90
C ALA A 81 12.84 -2.38 0.55
N TYR A 82 12.15 -1.28 0.78
CA TYR A 82 11.88 -0.77 2.12
C TYR A 82 11.01 -1.72 2.94
N LEU A 83 9.93 -2.25 2.35
CA LEU A 83 9.07 -3.23 3.01
C LEU A 83 9.87 -4.47 3.44
N ARG A 84 10.75 -4.99 2.58
CA ARG A 84 11.63 -6.13 2.90
C ARG A 84 12.60 -5.86 4.05
N GLN A 85 13.06 -4.63 4.20
CA GLN A 85 14.04 -4.26 5.23
C GLN A 85 13.40 -4.02 6.60
N HIS A 86 12.13 -3.62 6.65
CA HIS A 86 11.49 -3.13 7.87
C HIS A 86 10.29 -3.97 8.33
N PHE A 87 9.73 -4.81 7.45
CA PHE A 87 8.54 -5.59 7.75
C PHE A 87 8.66 -7.03 7.24
N ASP A 88 8.02 -7.94 7.97
CA ASP A 88 7.91 -9.34 7.60
C ASP A 88 6.67 -9.54 6.71
N VAL A 89 6.88 -9.47 5.39
CA VAL A 89 5.82 -9.44 4.37
C VAL A 89 5.97 -10.54 3.32
N ASP A 90 4.86 -11.15 2.93
CA ASP A 90 4.82 -12.17 1.88
C ASP A 90 4.82 -11.54 0.49
N ILE A 91 5.82 -11.87 -0.33
CA ILE A 91 5.95 -11.36 -1.70
C ILE A 91 5.74 -12.50 -2.70
N PRO A 92 4.75 -12.41 -3.61
CA PRO A 92 4.50 -13.44 -4.61
C PRO A 92 5.73 -13.71 -5.50
N GLY A 93 6.08 -14.99 -5.69
CA GLY A 93 7.23 -15.43 -6.50
C GLY A 93 8.47 -15.87 -5.71
N GLN A 94 8.30 -16.20 -4.42
CA GLN A 94 9.37 -16.65 -3.51
C GLN A 94 9.00 -17.96 -2.77
N ARG A 95 8.12 -18.78 -3.35
CA ARG A 95 7.96 -20.20 -2.97
C ARG A 95 8.43 -21.07 -4.12
#